data_AF-A0A352CGZ6-F1
#
_entry.id   AF-A0A352CGZ6-F1
#
_cell.length_a   1.000
_cell.length_b   1.000
_cell.length_c   1.000
_cell.angle_alpha   90.00
_cell.angle_beta   90.00
_cell.angle_gamma   90.00
#
_symmetry.space_group_name_H-M   'P 1'
#
loop_
_entity.id
_entity.type
_entity.pdbx_description
1 polymer ?
#
loop_
_entity_poly.entity_id
_entity_poly.type
_entity_poly.pdbx_seq_one_letter_code
_entity_poly.pdbx_strand_id
1 'polypeptide(L)'
;MNAVVARLLMPLFFLCTQFFFYVQAQPIPLRTEPSVESTLGAPIAPAPDEDPFEELARFLKDPLLLNEASKEDLRALLLLPDALIDQLLLHRRIFGPLLHLNELQSVAGFTPELIRQIKPYLRVTQSNSFQFDNMLAAGGLTQDFLCRVTGLL
;
A
#
# COMPACT_ATOMS: atom_id res chain seq x y z
N MET A 1 -1.10 -53.16 -8.16
CA MET A 1 -1.81 -52.34 -9.17
C MET A 1 -1.49 -50.84 -8.97
N ASN A 2 -0.26 -50.51 -8.53
CA ASN A 2 0.01 -49.23 -7.84
C ASN A 2 1.13 -48.43 -8.55
N ALA A 3 1.98 -49.11 -9.34
CA ALA A 3 3.03 -48.46 -10.11
C ALA A 3 2.51 -47.79 -11.40
N VAL A 4 1.41 -48.29 -11.97
CA VAL A 4 0.77 -47.71 -13.18
C VAL A 4 0.00 -46.44 -12.82
N VAL A 5 -0.68 -46.44 -11.68
CA VAL A 5 -1.41 -45.25 -11.17
C VAL A 5 -0.42 -44.13 -10.84
N ALA A 6 0.71 -44.44 -10.19
CA ALA A 6 1.76 -43.45 -9.88
C ALA A 6 2.41 -42.84 -11.15
N ARG A 7 2.58 -43.64 -12.22
CA ARG A 7 3.11 -43.16 -13.51
C ARG A 7 2.16 -42.24 -14.26
N LEU A 8 0.84 -42.36 -14.03
CA LEU A 8 -0.18 -41.48 -14.62
C LEU A 8 -0.39 -40.19 -13.81
N LEU A 9 -0.13 -40.22 -12.50
CA LEU A 9 -0.41 -39.12 -11.56
C LEU A 9 0.71 -38.07 -11.49
N MET A 10 1.97 -38.47 -11.73
CA MET A 10 3.12 -37.54 -11.79
C MET A 10 3.04 -36.44 -12.86
N PRO A 11 2.66 -36.71 -14.13
CA PRO A 11 2.54 -35.64 -15.13
C PRO A 11 1.34 -34.72 -14.86
N LEU A 12 0.26 -35.21 -14.22
CA LEU A 12 -0.91 -34.41 -13.85
C LEU A 12 -0.57 -33.37 -12.76
N PHE A 13 0.26 -33.76 -11.80
CA PHE A 13 0.76 -32.86 -10.76
C PHE A 13 1.70 -31.79 -11.34
N PHE A 14 2.61 -32.17 -12.24
CA PHE A 14 3.52 -31.23 -12.91
C PHE A 14 2.76 -30.23 -13.81
N LEU A 15 1.71 -30.68 -14.51
CA LEU A 15 0.83 -29.82 -15.31
C LEU A 15 0.06 -28.81 -14.45
N CYS A 16 -0.42 -29.21 -13.26
CA CYS A 16 -1.09 -28.30 -12.32
C CYS A 16 -0.15 -27.24 -11.74
N THR A 17 1.12 -27.59 -11.47
CA THR A 17 2.10 -26.62 -10.98
C THR A 17 2.53 -25.60 -12.04
N GLN A 18 2.47 -25.95 -13.32
CA GLN A 18 2.76 -25.02 -14.43
C GLN A 18 1.64 -23.99 -14.68
N PHE A 19 0.43 -24.25 -14.19
CA PHE A 19 -0.70 -23.32 -14.35
C PHE A 19 -0.60 -22.08 -13.44
N PHE A 20 0.06 -22.22 -12.27
CA PHE A 20 0.24 -21.11 -11.33
C PHE A 20 1.22 -20.02 -11.81
N PHE A 21 2.09 -20.33 -12.77
CA PHE A 21 3.10 -19.39 -13.28
C PHE A 21 2.64 -18.57 -14.50
N TYR A 22 1.58 -19.00 -15.21
CA TYR A 22 1.11 -18.31 -16.42
C TYR A 22 0.23 -17.08 -16.14
N VAL A 23 -0.24 -16.89 -14.91
CA VAL A 23 -1.12 -15.76 -14.54
C VAL A 23 -0.28 -14.56 -14.08
N GLN A 24 0.68 -14.11 -14.91
CA GLN A 24 1.36 -12.82 -14.71
C GLN A 24 1.74 -12.13 -16.04
N ALA A 25 0.77 -11.98 -16.95
CA ALA A 25 0.86 -10.93 -17.97
C ALA A 25 -0.53 -10.59 -18.51
N GLN A 26 -1.22 -9.64 -17.88
CA GLN A 26 -2.24 -8.89 -18.61
C GLN A 26 -1.54 -7.75 -19.35
N PRO A 27 -1.36 -7.81 -20.69
CA PRO A 27 -1.12 -6.59 -21.43
C PRO A 27 -2.39 -5.74 -21.30
N ILE A 28 -2.25 -4.60 -20.62
CA ILE A 28 -3.26 -3.54 -20.61
C ILE A 28 -3.56 -3.24 -22.08
N PRO A 29 -4.79 -3.45 -22.59
CA PRO A 29 -5.11 -2.97 -23.92
C PRO A 29 -5.06 -1.44 -23.84
N LEU A 30 -3.97 -0.86 -24.37
CA LEU A 30 -3.90 0.55 -24.69
C LEU A 30 -5.05 0.81 -25.66
N ARG A 31 -6.14 1.36 -25.12
CA ARG A 31 -7.31 1.74 -25.88
C ARG A 31 -6.91 2.91 -26.77
N THR A 32 -6.52 2.61 -28.00
CA THR A 32 -6.46 3.60 -29.07
C THR A 32 -7.89 3.88 -29.50
N GLU A 33 -8.45 4.99 -29.06
CA GLU A 33 -9.66 5.55 -29.67
C GLU A 33 -9.32 6.92 -30.26
N PRO A 34 -9.96 7.26 -31.38
CA PRO A 34 -9.41 8.05 -32.47
C PRO A 34 -9.32 9.55 -32.19
N SER A 35 -8.40 10.22 -32.91
CA SER A 35 -8.24 11.68 -32.92
C SER A 35 -9.59 12.41 -33.01
N VAL A 36 -9.84 13.29 -32.04
CA VAL A 36 -10.79 14.39 -32.18
C VAL A 36 -10.07 15.68 -31.80
N GLU A 37 -9.42 16.29 -32.79
CA GLU A 37 -9.12 17.72 -32.77
C GLU A 37 -10.45 18.48 -32.67
N SER A 38 -10.93 18.77 -31.45
CA SER A 38 -11.96 19.80 -31.24
C SER A 38 -12.16 20.17 -29.76
N THR A 39 -11.11 20.63 -29.08
CA THR A 39 -11.30 21.50 -27.89
C THR A 39 -10.11 22.45 -27.73
N LEU A 40 -9.91 23.34 -28.70
CA LEU A 40 -9.30 24.64 -28.40
C LEU A 40 -10.32 25.43 -27.58
N GLY A 41 -10.38 25.15 -26.29
CA GLY A 41 -11.27 25.79 -25.33
C GLY A 41 -10.46 26.47 -24.24
N ALA A 42 -9.69 27.49 -24.62
CA ALA A 42 -8.87 28.37 -23.77
C ALA A 42 -7.83 27.65 -22.88
N PRO A 43 -6.62 28.20 -22.72
CA PRO A 43 -5.85 27.84 -21.54
C PRO A 43 -6.66 28.33 -20.34
N ILE A 44 -7.30 27.42 -19.60
CA ILE A 44 -7.40 27.61 -18.15
C ILE A 44 -5.96 27.45 -17.67
N ALA A 45 -5.15 28.48 -17.89
CA ALA A 45 -3.91 28.62 -17.17
C ALA A 45 -4.35 28.69 -15.70
N PRO A 46 -3.96 27.74 -14.84
CA PRO A 46 -4.06 27.99 -13.41
C PRO A 46 -3.38 29.34 -13.15
N ALA A 47 -3.93 30.11 -12.21
CA ALA A 47 -3.34 31.39 -11.84
C ALA A 47 -1.82 31.21 -11.60
N PRO A 48 -0.98 32.20 -11.96
CA PRO A 48 0.46 32.00 -12.10
C PRO A 48 1.23 31.71 -10.79
N ASP A 49 0.51 31.53 -9.67
CA ASP A 49 1.06 31.73 -8.34
C ASP A 49 0.91 30.50 -7.41
N GLU A 50 0.17 29.45 -7.79
CA GLU A 50 0.00 28.24 -6.97
C GLU A 50 0.78 27.07 -7.59
N ASP A 51 2.02 26.88 -7.14
CA ASP A 51 2.79 25.68 -7.49
C ASP A 51 2.21 24.48 -6.70
N PRO A 52 1.61 23.47 -7.37
CA PRO A 52 1.02 22.32 -6.69
C PRO A 52 2.05 21.50 -5.88
N PHE A 53 3.35 21.71 -6.11
CA PHE A 53 4.42 21.08 -5.35
C PHE A 53 4.84 21.86 -4.10
N GLU A 54 4.35 23.09 -3.90
CA GLU A 54 4.65 23.90 -2.71
C GLU A 54 4.18 23.20 -1.42
N GLU A 55 3.01 22.56 -1.48
CA GLU A 55 2.46 21.81 -0.35
C GLU A 55 3.27 20.53 -0.06
N LEU A 56 3.77 19.85 -1.10
CA LEU A 56 4.67 18.71 -0.94
C LEU A 56 5.99 19.11 -0.26
N ALA A 57 6.54 20.28 -0.60
CA ALA A 57 7.74 20.82 0.03
C ALA A 57 7.51 21.19 1.51
N ARG A 58 6.28 21.56 1.90
CA ARG A 58 5.90 21.78 3.29
C ARG A 58 6.02 20.50 4.11
N PHE A 59 5.57 19.36 3.57
CA PHE A 59 5.65 18.06 4.25
C PHE A 59 7.07 17.55 4.46
N LEU A 60 8.07 18.06 3.74
CA LEU A 60 9.48 17.78 4.04
C LEU A 60 9.96 18.47 5.33
N LYS A 61 9.40 19.64 5.64
CA LYS A 61 9.74 20.40 6.87
C LYS A 61 8.90 19.94 8.05
N ASP A 62 7.62 19.69 7.82
CA ASP A 62 6.67 19.23 8.82
C ASP A 62 5.89 18.01 8.29
N PRO A 63 6.41 16.79 8.54
CA PRO A 63 5.80 15.56 8.03
C PRO A 63 4.40 15.34 8.57
N LEU A 64 3.49 14.91 7.70
CA LEU A 64 2.10 14.67 8.03
C LEU A 64 1.96 13.51 9.03
N LEU A 65 1.17 13.73 10.09
CA LEU A 65 0.89 12.74 11.12
C LEU A 65 -0.12 11.70 10.63
N LEU A 66 0.35 10.51 10.28
CA LEU A 66 -0.45 9.47 9.62
C LEU A 66 -1.68 9.00 10.42
N ASN A 67 -1.55 8.96 11.75
CA ASN A 67 -2.61 8.51 12.66
C ASN A 67 -3.70 9.56 12.89
N GLU A 68 -3.44 10.81 12.54
CA GLU A 68 -4.33 11.96 12.74
C GLU A 68 -4.82 12.54 11.40
N ALA A 69 -4.09 12.27 10.32
CA ALA A 69 -4.40 12.77 8.98
C ALA A 69 -5.81 12.37 8.52
N SER A 70 -6.52 13.35 7.99
CA SER A 70 -7.78 13.18 7.29
C SER A 70 -7.57 12.65 5.87
N LYS A 71 -8.67 12.32 5.19
CA LYS A 71 -8.61 11.90 3.77
C LYS A 71 -8.08 13.03 2.90
N GLU A 72 -8.48 14.26 3.21
CA GLU A 72 -8.10 15.48 2.52
C GLU A 72 -6.60 15.76 2.71
N ASP A 73 -6.07 15.61 3.93
CA ASP A 73 -4.63 15.79 4.19
C ASP A 73 -3.77 14.77 3.43
N LEU A 74 -4.23 13.52 3.35
CA LEU A 74 -3.53 12.47 2.62
C LEU A 74 -3.57 12.69 1.10
N ARG A 75 -4.64 13.31 0.58
CA ARG A 75 -4.75 13.70 -0.83
C ARG A 75 -3.81 14.85 -1.19
N ALA A 76 -3.57 15.77 -0.26
CA ALA A 76 -2.62 16.88 -0.44
C ALA A 76 -1.18 16.38 -0.69
N LEU A 77 -0.88 15.12 -0.35
CA LEU A 77 0.40 14.51 -0.63
C LEU A 77 0.65 14.29 -2.13
N LEU A 78 -0.40 14.19 -2.96
CA LEU A 78 -0.38 13.91 -4.42
C LEU A 78 0.29 12.57 -4.84
N LEU A 79 0.99 11.91 -3.91
CA LEU A 79 1.73 10.65 -4.11
C LEU A 79 0.86 9.41 -3.88
N LEU A 80 -0.32 9.56 -3.25
CA LEU A 80 -1.21 8.47 -2.87
C LEU A 80 -2.52 8.56 -3.67
N PRO A 81 -2.86 7.54 -4.47
CA PRO A 81 -4.16 7.47 -5.12
C PRO A 81 -5.26 7.22 -4.08
N ASP A 82 -6.47 7.74 -4.35
CA ASP A 82 -7.63 7.66 -3.47
C ASP A 82 -7.93 6.23 -2.96
N ALA A 83 -7.74 5.21 -3.79
CA ALA A 83 -7.94 3.82 -3.40
C ALA A 83 -7.00 3.38 -2.26
N LEU A 84 -5.73 3.78 -2.29
CA LEU A 84 -4.77 3.45 -1.23
C LEU A 84 -5.06 4.25 0.05
N ILE A 85 -5.51 5.50 -0.09
CA ILE A 85 -5.97 6.31 1.05
C ILE A 85 -7.13 5.61 1.74
N ASP A 86 -8.10 5.10 0.98
CA ASP A 86 -9.24 4.37 1.52
C ASP A 86 -8.81 3.06 2.22
N GLN A 87 -7.84 2.33 1.67
CA GLN A 87 -7.28 1.13 2.33
C GLN A 87 -6.60 1.48 3.66
N LEU A 88 -5.84 2.57 3.71
CA LEU A 88 -5.18 3.02 4.93
C LEU A 88 -6.19 3.43 6.01
N LEU A 89 -7.21 4.20 5.64
CA LEU A 89 -8.27 4.62 6.57
C LEU A 89 -9.07 3.42 7.08
N LEU A 90 -9.35 2.45 6.21
CA LEU A 90 -9.99 1.19 6.59
C LEU A 90 -9.11 0.40 7.57
N HIS A 91 -7.82 0.28 7.29
CA HIS A 91 -6.87 -0.39 8.17
C HIS A 91 -6.83 0.26 9.56
N ARG A 92 -6.74 1.60 9.62
CA ARG A 92 -6.81 2.35 10.89
C ARG A 92 -8.10 2.09 11.67
N ARG A 93 -9.22 1.93 10.97
CA ARG A 93 -10.52 1.63 11.58
C ARG A 93 -10.59 0.22 12.16
N ILE A 94 -9.97 -0.76 11.50
CA ILE A 94 -10.03 -2.17 11.90
C ILE A 94 -8.99 -2.48 12.99
N PHE A 95 -7.74 -2.04 12.80
CA PHE A 95 -6.60 -2.43 13.65
C PHE A 95 -6.18 -1.35 14.64
N GLY A 96 -6.70 -0.13 14.50
CA GLY A 96 -6.33 1.02 15.32
C GLY A 96 -5.19 1.85 14.72
N PRO A 97 -4.60 2.78 15.50
CA PRO A 97 -3.49 3.62 15.04
C PRO A 97 -2.25 2.77 14.72
N LEU A 98 -1.48 3.18 13.71
CA LEU A 98 -0.20 2.57 13.38
C LEU A 98 0.81 2.86 14.50
N LEU A 99 1.62 1.88 14.89
CA LEU A 99 2.71 2.09 15.86
C LEU A 99 4.00 2.47 15.14
N HIS A 100 4.22 1.90 13.95
CA HIS A 100 5.38 2.16 13.10
C HIS A 100 4.98 2.32 11.63
N LEU A 101 5.76 3.13 10.90
CA LEU A 101 5.51 3.36 9.46
C LEU A 101 5.58 2.06 8.63
N ASN A 102 6.37 1.07 9.10
CA ASN A 102 6.53 -0.22 8.41
C ASN A 102 5.25 -1.07 8.40
N GLU A 103 4.28 -0.79 9.27
CA GLU A 103 2.97 -1.46 9.29
C GLU A 103 2.13 -1.15 8.05
N LEU A 104 2.48 -0.10 7.29
CA LEU A 104 1.90 0.15 5.98
C LEU A 104 2.04 -1.07 5.03
N GLN A 105 3.04 -1.94 5.23
CA GLN A 105 3.17 -3.18 4.46
C GLN A 105 2.02 -4.17 4.67
N SER A 106 1.31 -4.07 5.80
CA SER A 106 0.12 -4.88 6.09
C SER A 106 -1.15 -4.28 5.48
N VAL A 107 -1.07 -3.06 4.92
CA VAL A 107 -2.19 -2.40 4.23
C VAL A 107 -2.22 -2.86 2.77
N ALA A 108 -3.38 -3.30 2.31
CA ALA A 108 -3.54 -3.78 0.94
C ALA A 108 -3.13 -2.70 -0.07
N GLY A 109 -2.30 -3.09 -1.05
CA GLY A 109 -1.83 -2.23 -2.14
C GLY A 109 -0.61 -1.34 -1.81
N PHE A 110 -0.14 -1.31 -0.56
CA PHE A 110 1.12 -0.65 -0.23
C PHE A 110 2.32 -1.55 -0.56
N THR A 111 3.27 -1.03 -1.34
CA THR A 111 4.51 -1.73 -1.70
C THR A 111 5.71 -1.14 -0.95
N PRO A 112 6.80 -1.91 -0.74
CA PRO A 112 8.03 -1.40 -0.14
C PRO A 112 8.61 -0.18 -0.87
N GLU A 113 8.47 -0.15 -2.21
CA GLU A 113 8.89 0.96 -3.07
C GLU A 113 8.07 2.22 -2.78
N LEU A 114 6.74 2.10 -2.75
CA LEU A 114 5.83 3.21 -2.44
C LEU A 114 6.12 3.74 -1.03
N ILE A 115 6.23 2.87 -0.04
CA ILE A 115 6.51 3.24 1.35
C ILE A 115 7.81 4.04 1.43
N ARG A 116 8.85 3.63 0.71
CA ARG A 116 10.14 4.35 0.67
C ARG A 116 9.99 5.76 0.07
N GLN A 117 9.13 5.93 -0.93
CA GLN A 117 8.87 7.23 -1.57
C GLN A 117 8.09 8.18 -0.67
N ILE A 118 7.09 7.69 0.06
CA ILE A 118 6.23 8.53 0.93
C ILE A 118 6.83 8.77 2.32
N LYS A 119 7.75 7.91 2.76
CA LYS A 119 8.42 7.97 4.06
C LYS A 119 8.95 9.35 4.49
N PRO A 120 9.61 10.15 3.64
CA PRO A 120 10.12 11.45 4.08
C PRO A 120 9.02 12.48 4.39
N TYR A 121 7.79 12.27 3.91
CA TYR A 121 6.68 13.20 4.06
C TYR A 121 5.70 12.81 5.17
N LEU A 122 5.88 11.62 5.78
CA LEU A 122 4.96 11.04 6.75
C LEU A 122 5.65 10.76 8.08
N ARG A 123 4.92 10.94 9.17
CA ARG A 123 5.34 10.55 10.52
C ARG A 123 4.21 9.80 11.21
N VAL A 124 4.58 8.80 12.01
CA VAL A 124 3.65 8.15 12.94
C VAL A 124 3.85 8.77 14.31
N THR A 125 2.78 9.28 14.92
CA THR A 125 2.82 9.79 16.29
C THR A 125 3.20 8.63 17.20
N GLN A 126 4.38 8.68 17.83
CA GLN A 126 4.76 7.66 18.81
C GLN A 126 3.90 7.87 20.06
N SER A 127 2.74 7.22 20.14
CA SER A 127 2.00 7.13 21.40
C SER A 127 2.66 6.07 22.27
N ASN A 128 3.80 6.45 22.85
CA ASN A 128 4.75 5.60 23.55
C ASN A 128 5.33 4.52 22.63
N SER A 129 6.65 4.46 22.54
CA SER A 129 7.33 3.22 22.19
C SER A 129 6.76 2.13 23.08
N PHE A 130 5.77 1.39 22.58
CA PHE A 130 5.23 0.21 23.24
C PHE A 130 6.43 -0.69 23.39
N GLN A 131 7.04 -0.68 24.57
CA GLN A 131 7.52 -1.79 25.39
C GLN A 131 7.95 -3.07 24.66
N PHE A 132 8.43 -3.00 23.42
CA PHE A 132 8.91 -4.16 22.67
C PHE A 132 10.13 -4.73 23.38
N ASP A 133 11.02 -3.86 23.87
CA ASP A 133 12.14 -4.24 24.71
C ASP A 133 11.68 -4.89 26.03
N ASN A 134 10.61 -4.37 26.65
CA ASN A 134 10.05 -4.94 27.88
C ASN A 134 9.25 -6.23 27.64
N MET A 135 8.67 -6.46 26.45
CA MET A 135 7.89 -7.65 26.09
C MET A 135 8.77 -8.80 25.60
N LEU A 136 9.85 -8.51 24.87
CA LEU A 136 10.89 -9.49 24.54
C LEU A 136 11.60 -9.98 25.80
N ALA A 137 11.86 -9.08 26.76
CA ALA A 137 12.39 -9.44 28.08
C ALA A 137 11.40 -10.26 28.92
N ALA A 138 10.08 -10.11 28.71
CA ALA A 138 9.03 -10.84 29.43
C ALA A 138 8.61 -12.16 28.77
N GLY A 139 9.25 -12.58 27.66
CA GLY A 139 9.09 -13.92 27.09
C GLY A 139 7.77 -14.21 26.37
N GLY A 140 7.02 -13.18 25.94
CA GLY A 140 5.70 -13.37 25.34
C GLY A 140 5.49 -12.60 24.05
N LEU A 141 5.50 -13.30 22.90
CA LEU A 141 4.81 -12.84 21.69
C LEU A 141 3.30 -13.00 21.95
N THR A 142 2.68 -11.99 22.57
CA THR A 142 1.24 -12.00 22.83
C THR A 142 0.48 -12.16 21.52
N GLN A 143 -0.62 -12.95 21.51
CA GLN A 143 -1.45 -13.18 20.31
C GLN A 143 -1.86 -11.89 19.59
N ASP A 144 -2.01 -10.78 20.32
CA ASP A 144 -2.35 -9.47 19.75
C ASP A 144 -1.28 -8.96 18.76
N PHE A 145 0.00 -9.26 19.01
CA PHE A 145 1.08 -8.92 18.09
C PHE A 145 1.08 -9.81 16.86
N LEU A 146 0.81 -11.11 17.02
CA LEU A 146 0.73 -12.04 15.90
C LEU A 146 -0.44 -11.66 14.97
N CYS A 147 -1.63 -11.37 15.51
CA CYS A 147 -2.77 -10.93 14.69
C CYS A 147 -2.50 -9.62 13.93
N ARG A 148 -1.74 -8.69 14.51
CA ARG A 148 -1.37 -7.42 13.87
C ARG A 148 -0.32 -7.58 12.77
N VAL A 149 0.65 -8.48 12.96
CA VAL A 149 1.75 -8.69 12.00
C VAL A 149 1.34 -9.61 10.85
N THR A 150 0.55 -10.65 11.10
CA THR A 150 0.22 -11.64 10.07
C THR A 150 -1.11 -11.38 9.36
N GLY A 151 -1.97 -10.51 9.91
CA GLY A 151 -3.31 -10.25 9.34
C GLY A 151 -4.23 -11.49 9.30
N LEU A 152 -3.87 -12.56 10.00
CA LEU A 152 -4.57 -13.84 10.02
C LEU A 152 -5.10 -14.12 11.43
N LEU A 153 -6.38 -14.49 11.48
CA LEU A 153 -7.02 -15.19 12.61
C LEU A 153 -6.61 -16.67 12.59
#